data_AF-A0A7X9Q1T3-F1
#
_entry.id   AF-A0A7X9Q1T3-F1
#
_cell.length_a   1.000
_cell.length_b   1.000
_cell.length_c   1.000
_cell.angle_alpha   90.00
_cell.angle_beta   90.00
_cell.angle_gamma   90.00
#
_symmetry.space_group_name_H-M   'P 1'
#
loop_
_entity.id
_entity.type
_entity.pdbx_description
1 polymer ?
#
loop_
_entity_poly.entity_id
_entity_poly.type
_entity_poly.pdbx_seq_one_letter_code
_entity_poly.pdbx_strand_id
1 'polypeptide(L)' 'MAGDGEMGMAATKLRPPALPTRLVERTRLDVTLDDAIARQVPLVLASAPAGSGKSTMLSSWAARR' A
#
# COMPACT_ATOMS: atom_id res chain seq x y z
N MET A 1 4.89 -32.97 -3.83
CA MET A 1 3.91 -32.58 -2.80
C MET A 1 4.49 -31.43 -1.96
N ALA A 2 4.63 -30.24 -2.55
CA ALA A 2 5.07 -29.02 -1.87
C ALA A 2 4.28 -27.89 -2.54
N GLY A 3 3.13 -27.51 -1.97
CA GLY A 3 2.21 -26.57 -2.59
C GLY A 3 1.32 -25.87 -1.58
N ASP A 4 0.75 -26.62 -0.63
CA ASP A 4 -0.22 -26.03 0.31
C ASP A 4 0.41 -25.17 1.42
N GLY A 5 1.65 -25.48 1.83
CA GLY A 5 2.32 -24.74 2.92
C GLY A 5 2.80 -23.34 2.54
N GLU A 6 3.20 -23.12 1.28
CA GLU A 6 3.72 -21.82 0.83
C GLU A 6 2.62 -20.78 0.62
N MET A 7 1.46 -21.19 0.08
CA MET A 7 0.28 -20.33 -0.06
C MET A 7 -0.26 -19.89 1.31
N GLY A 8 -0.23 -20.78 2.32
CA GLY A 8 -0.58 -20.44 3.70
C GLY A 8 0.34 -19.38 4.32
N MET A 9 1.65 -19.47 4.08
CA MET A 9 2.60 -18.44 4.53
C MET A 9 2.46 -17.12 3.77
N ALA A 10 2.26 -17.16 2.44
CA ALA A 10 2.06 -15.96 1.64
C ALA A 10 0.83 -15.16 2.09
N ALA A 11 -0.24 -15.87 2.47
CA ALA A 11 -1.47 -15.26 3.00
C ALA A 11 -1.22 -14.43 4.27
N THR A 12 -0.25 -14.80 5.11
CA THR A 12 0.09 -14.02 6.32
C THR A 12 0.72 -12.65 6.01
N LYS A 13 1.26 -12.46 4.80
CA LYS A 13 1.84 -11.19 4.33
C LYS A 13 0.84 -10.26 3.64
N LEU A 14 -0.43 -10.68 3.51
CA LEU A 14 -1.50 -9.89 2.88
C LEU A 14 -2.15 -8.88 3.83
N ARG A 15 -1.57 -8.64 5.00
CA ARG A 15 -2.04 -7.59 5.91
C ARG A 15 -1.28 -6.30 5.63
N PRO A 16 -1.97 -5.15 5.49
CA PRO A 16 -1.30 -3.87 5.45
C PRO A 16 -0.36 -3.75 6.66
N PRO A 17 0.91 -3.35 6.47
CA PRO A 17 1.79 -3.09 7.59
C PRO A 17 1.12 -2.11 8.56
N ALA A 18 1.19 -2.43 9.85
CA ALA A 18 0.74 -1.52 10.89
C ALA A 18 1.43 -0.17 10.68
N LEU A 19 0.65 0.91 10.77
CA LEU A 19 1.18 2.24 10.54
C LEU A 19 2.21 2.57 11.63
N PRO A 20 3.41 3.04 11.26
CA PRO A 20 4.41 3.44 12.24
C PRO A 20 3.88 4.60 13.08
N THR A 21 4.27 4.63 14.35
CA THR A 21 3.87 5.68 15.32
C THR A 21 4.27 7.09 14.89
N ARG A 22 5.29 7.22 14.03
CA ARG A 22 5.70 8.48 13.41
C ARG A 22 5.55 8.38 11.90
N LEU A 23 4.38 8.72 11.40
CA LEU A 23 4.05 8.73 9.99
C LEU A 23 4.22 10.15 9.42
N VAL A 24 4.96 10.27 8.32
CA VAL A 24 4.97 11.51 7.53
C VAL A 24 3.82 11.45 6.54
N GLU A 25 2.81 12.28 6.74
CA GLU A 25 1.70 12.39 5.83
C GLU A 25 2.15 12.97 4.49
N ARG A 26 1.69 12.36 3.39
CA ARG A 26 1.99 12.80 2.03
C ARG A 26 0.70 13.21 1.34
N THR A 27 0.04 14.24 1.87
CA THR A 27 -1.29 14.70 1.46
C THR A 27 -1.41 14.92 -0.07
N ARG A 28 -0.35 15.41 -0.72
CA ARG A 28 -0.31 15.54 -2.19
C ARG A 28 -0.51 14.22 -2.92
N LEU A 29 0.08 13.13 -2.42
CA LEU A 29 -0.05 11.79 -3.02
C LEU A 29 -1.42 11.18 -2.72
N ASP A 30 -1.97 11.43 -1.53
CA ASP A 30 -3.32 10.99 -1.17
C ASP A 30 -4.35 11.56 -2.14
N VAL A 31 -4.32 12.88 -2.39
CA VAL A 31 -5.20 13.53 -3.37
C VAL A 31 -5.01 12.95 -4.78
N THR A 32 -3.76 12.64 -5.16
CA THR A 32 -3.49 12.03 -6.48
C THR A 32 -4.13 10.64 -6.61
N LEU A 33 -4.14 9.85 -5.53
CA LEU A 33 -4.77 8.53 -5.49
C LEU A 33 -6.30 8.64 -5.52
N ASP A 34 -6.87 9.58 -4.76
CA ASP A 34 -8.31 9.83 -4.75
C ASP A 34 -8.81 10.29 -6.13
N ASP A 35 -8.09 11.20 -6.78
CA ASP A 35 -8.36 11.68 -8.14
C ASP A 35 -8.29 10.54 -9.17
N ALA A 36 -7.29 9.66 -9.05
CA ALA A 36 -7.16 8.52 -9.95
C ALA A 36 -8.38 7.59 -9.86
N ILE A 37 -8.93 7.40 -8.67
CA ILE A 37 -10.11 6.55 -8.47
C ILE A 37 -11.38 7.25 -8.95
N ALA A 38 -11.53 8.54 -8.67
CA ALA A 38 -12.63 9.35 -9.20
C ALA A 38 -12.67 9.32 -10.73
N ARG A 39 -11.50 9.26 -11.37
CA ARG A 39 -11.33 9.14 -12.83
C ARG A 39 -11.38 7.70 -13.35
N GLN A 40 -11.60 6.71 -12.49
CA GLN A 40 -11.62 5.28 -12.83
C GLN A 40 -10.35 4.82 -13.54
N VAL A 41 -9.18 5.35 -13.14
CA VAL A 41 -7.89 4.95 -13.69
C VAL A 41 -7.65 3.46 -13.34
N PRO A 42 -7.43 2.58 -14.33
CA PRO A 42 -7.37 1.13 -14.09
C PRO A 42 -6.09 0.68 -13.39
N LEU A 43 -5.02 1.49 -13.42
CA LEU A 43 -3.73 1.15 -12.83
C LEU A 43 -2.97 2.41 -12.40
N VAL A 44 -2.45 2.39 -11.16
CA VAL A 44 -1.54 3.41 -10.63
C VAL A 44 -0.22 2.77 -10.23
N LEU A 45 0.90 3.31 -10.70
CA LEU A 45 2.25 2.86 -10.36
C LEU A 45 2.91 3.78 -9.34
N ALA A 46 3.23 3.26 -8.16
CA ALA A 46 4.03 3.95 -7.15
C ALA A 46 5.50 3.49 -7.20
N SER A 47 6.40 4.38 -7.64
CA SER A 47 7.84 4.10 -7.77
C SER A 47 8.69 5.03 -6.91
N ALA A 48 9.69 4.45 -6.23
CA ALA A 48 10.67 5.12 -5.37
C ALA A 48 11.72 4.08 -4.91
N PRO A 49 12.91 4.49 -4.43
CA PRO A 49 13.89 3.59 -3.84
C PRO A 49 13.35 2.69 -2.71
N ALA A 50 14.08 1.63 -2.38
CA ALA A 50 13.81 0.83 -1.19
C ALA A 50 13.91 1.73 0.07
N GLY A 51 13.06 1.48 1.06
CA GLY A 51 13.02 2.29 2.29
C GLY A 51 12.30 3.64 2.19
N SER A 52 11.88 4.11 1.00
CA SER A 52 11.18 5.40 0.85
C SER A 52 9.75 5.47 1.41
N GLY A 53 9.27 4.40 2.06
CA GLY A 53 7.94 4.36 2.68
C GLY A 53 6.77 4.18 1.71
N LYS A 54 6.96 3.60 0.51
CA LYS A 54 5.89 3.39 -0.48
C LYS A 54 4.72 2.58 0.10
N SER A 55 5.02 1.41 0.66
CA SER A 55 4.02 0.53 1.26
C SER A 55 3.33 1.21 2.43
N THR A 56 4.09 1.89 3.29
CA THR A 56 3.54 2.66 4.42
C THR A 56 2.59 3.77 3.97
N MET A 57 2.94 4.52 2.93
CA MET A 57 2.09 5.59 2.37
C MET A 57 0.79 5.00 1.82
N LEU A 58 0.86 3.93 1.01
CA LEU A 58 -0.33 3.26 0.46
C LEU A 58 -1.21 2.67 1.57
N SER A 59 -0.62 2.05 2.59
CA SER A 59 -1.39 1.51 3.73
C SER A 59 -2.03 2.62 4.57
N SER A 60 -1.37 3.77 4.73
CA SER A 60 -1.94 4.92 5.44
C SER A 60 -3.12 5.51 4.70
N TRP A 61 -2.97 5.73 3.39
CA TRP A 61 -4.04 6.23 2.55
C TRP A 61 -5.24 5.26 2.55
N ALA A 62 -4.99 3.96 2.38
CA ALA A 62 -6.04 2.94 2.41
C ALA A 62 -6.76 2.82 3.76
N ALA A 63 -6.09 3.07 4.89
CA ALA A 63 -6.69 3.03 6.22
C ALA A 63 -7.54 4.26 6.57
N ARG A 64 -7.35 5.38 5.85
CA ARG A 64 -8.10 6.64 6.05
C ARG A 64 -9.28 6.79 5.10
N ARG A 65 -9.49 5.81 4.23
CA ARG A 65 -10.58 5.77 3.26
C ARG A 65 -11.71 4.88 3.76
#